data_AF-A0A5C6Q523-F1
#
_entry.id   AF-A0A5C6Q523-F1
#
_cell.length_a   1.000
_cell.length_b   1.000
_cell.length_c   1.000
_cell.angle_alpha   90.00
_cell.angle_beta   90.00
_cell.angle_gamma   90.00
#
_symmetry.space_group_name_H-M   'P 1'
#
loop_
_entity.id
_entity.type
_entity.pdbx_description
1 polymer ?
#
loop_
_entity_poly.entity_id
_entity_poly.type
_entity_poly.pdbx_seq_one_letter_code
_entity_poly.pdbx_strand_id
1 'polypeptide(L)'
;MSATDLTEITGLSLAEAKRAQQRQYGEPIQWLGDEVSKNNFIEHLIDLGANVVQGGRFMHIGGYCDKGQALIWLTEQYRENFNNPAILTIALGDGQNDSPMLEAADIAVQIRSPVHNFPKLYRQFKTTRTQDYGPQGWAQALQTLLAKQLLSSSTITKR
;
A
#
# COMPACT_ATOMS: atom_id res chain seq x y z
N MET A 1 -13.76 9.30 18.85
CA MET A 1 -14.07 7.86 19.01
C MET A 1 -13.26 7.30 20.17
N SER A 2 -13.91 6.65 21.12
CA SER A 2 -13.23 6.05 22.28
C SER A 2 -12.42 4.82 21.87
N ALA A 3 -11.49 4.37 22.73
CA ALA A 3 -10.76 3.12 22.46
C ALA A 3 -11.71 1.91 22.42
N THR A 4 -12.77 1.93 23.22
CA THR A 4 -13.82 0.89 23.26
C THR A 4 -14.60 0.86 21.95
N ASP A 5 -15.08 2.01 21.47
CA ASP A 5 -15.79 2.10 20.18
C ASP A 5 -14.90 1.55 19.05
N LEU A 6 -13.60 1.87 19.10
CA LEU A 6 -12.63 1.38 18.12
C LEU A 6 -12.50 -0.15 18.17
N THR A 7 -12.50 -0.78 19.36
CA THR A 7 -12.49 -2.24 19.48
C THR A 7 -13.71 -2.87 18.81
N GLU A 8 -14.89 -2.29 19.00
CA GLU A 8 -16.15 -2.80 18.45
C GLU A 8 -16.15 -2.77 16.91
N ILE A 9 -15.71 -1.66 16.31
CA ILE A 9 -15.78 -1.51 14.85
C ILE A 9 -14.59 -2.17 14.12
N THR A 10 -13.46 -2.36 14.78
CA THR A 10 -12.25 -2.92 14.15
C THR A 10 -12.00 -4.40 14.47
N GLY A 11 -12.54 -4.90 15.57
CA GLY A 11 -12.20 -6.21 16.15
C GLY A 11 -10.84 -6.25 16.85
N LEU A 12 -10.22 -5.09 17.11
CA LEU A 12 -8.94 -5.00 17.83
C LEU A 12 -9.14 -5.20 19.33
N SER A 13 -8.12 -5.70 20.03
CA SER A 13 -8.07 -5.63 21.49
C SER A 13 -7.98 -4.18 21.97
N LEU A 14 -8.34 -3.92 23.23
CA LEU A 14 -8.27 -2.57 23.81
C LEU A 14 -6.84 -1.98 23.74
N ALA A 15 -5.82 -2.81 23.93
CA ALA A 15 -4.42 -2.38 23.83
C ALA A 15 -4.03 -2.01 22.39
N GLU A 16 -4.49 -2.78 21.40
CA GLU A 16 -4.30 -2.47 19.98
C GLU A 16 -5.07 -1.22 19.56
N ALA A 17 -6.29 -1.03 20.04
CA ALA A 17 -7.09 0.17 19.80
C ALA A 17 -6.38 1.42 20.35
N LYS A 18 -5.85 1.36 21.57
CA LYS A 18 -5.04 2.45 22.15
C LYS A 18 -3.79 2.76 21.31
N ARG A 19 -3.10 1.74 20.81
CA ARG A 19 -1.97 1.93 19.89
C ARG A 19 -2.41 2.56 18.57
N ALA A 20 -3.51 2.08 18.00
CA ALA A 20 -4.07 2.65 16.78
C ALA A 20 -4.42 4.14 16.96
N GLN A 21 -4.86 4.57 18.15
CA GLN A 21 -5.13 5.97 18.49
C GLN A 21 -3.90 6.89 18.51
N GLN A 22 -2.68 6.36 18.59
CA GLN A 22 -1.44 7.15 18.63
C GLN A 22 -1.03 7.58 17.22
N ARG A 23 -1.76 8.55 16.64
CA ARG A 23 -1.56 9.01 15.26
C ARG A 23 -0.75 10.30 15.20
N GLN A 24 0.07 10.43 14.16
CA GLN A 24 0.93 11.61 13.95
C GLN A 24 0.67 12.32 12.61
N TYR A 25 0.16 11.61 11.59
CA TYR A 25 0.18 12.13 10.20
C TYR A 25 -1.14 11.98 9.43
N GLY A 26 -2.12 11.25 9.96
CA GLY A 26 -3.40 11.11 9.29
C GLY A 26 -4.50 10.64 10.23
N GLU A 27 -5.73 10.99 9.88
CA GLU A 27 -6.93 10.74 10.67
C GLU A 27 -7.88 9.81 9.90
N PRO A 28 -8.16 8.60 10.42
CA PRO A 28 -9.14 7.70 9.82
C PRO A 28 -10.55 8.13 10.20
N ILE A 29 -11.43 8.15 9.20
CA ILE A 29 -12.84 8.43 9.35
C ILE A 29 -13.65 7.20 8.96
N GLN A 30 -14.53 6.78 9.86
CA GLN A 30 -15.64 5.91 9.53
C GLN A 30 -16.77 6.78 8.99
N TRP A 31 -17.09 6.63 7.71
CA TRP A 31 -18.22 7.33 7.14
C TRP A 31 -19.52 6.61 7.49
N LEU A 32 -20.45 7.31 8.13
CA LEU A 32 -21.75 6.79 8.54
C LEU A 32 -22.92 7.41 7.75
N GLY A 33 -22.63 8.39 6.89
CA GLY A 33 -23.61 9.01 6.00
C GLY A 33 -23.76 8.29 4.66
N ASP A 34 -24.48 8.90 3.73
CA ASP A 34 -24.61 8.41 2.35
C ASP A 34 -23.39 8.79 1.48
N GLU A 35 -23.32 8.22 0.27
CA GLU A 35 -22.23 8.48 -0.68
C GLU A 35 -22.22 9.92 -1.23
N VAL A 36 -23.38 10.59 -1.29
CA VAL A 36 -23.46 11.97 -1.80
C VAL A 36 -22.79 12.93 -0.82
N SER A 37 -23.18 12.85 0.45
CA SER A 37 -22.57 13.61 1.55
C SER A 37 -21.09 13.26 1.72
N LYS A 38 -20.70 12.00 1.50
CA LYS A 38 -19.30 11.57 1.51
C LYS A 38 -18.47 12.30 0.46
N ASN A 39 -18.95 12.31 -0.78
CA ASN A 39 -18.23 12.95 -1.88
C ASN A 39 -18.12 14.46 -1.68
N ASN A 40 -19.20 15.12 -1.23
CA ASN A 40 -19.15 16.54 -0.90
C ASN A 40 -18.14 16.84 0.22
N PHE A 41 -18.05 15.97 1.23
CA PHE A 41 -17.07 16.10 2.31
C PHE A 41 -15.63 15.91 1.81
N ILE A 42 -15.40 14.93 0.94
CA ILE A 42 -14.09 14.69 0.31
C ILE A 42 -13.67 15.91 -0.51
N GLU A 43 -14.54 16.42 -1.38
CA GLU A 43 -14.27 17.58 -2.22
C GLU A 43 -13.91 18.80 -1.38
N HIS A 44 -14.70 19.06 -0.33
CA HIS A 44 -14.43 20.18 0.57
C HIS A 44 -13.06 20.08 1.27
N LEU A 45 -12.65 18.88 1.69
CA LEU A 45 -11.34 18.68 2.31
C LEU A 45 -10.19 18.85 1.31
N ILE A 46 -10.37 18.39 0.07
CA ILE A 46 -9.39 18.57 -1.00
C ILE A 46 -9.21 20.06 -1.29
N ASP A 47 -10.29 20.84 -1.34
CA ASP A 47 -10.23 22.30 -1.52
C ASP A 47 -9.47 23.01 -0.40
N LEU A 48 -9.49 22.45 0.82
CA LEU A 48 -8.70 22.92 1.96
C LEU A 48 -7.24 22.43 1.95
N GLY A 49 -6.83 21.67 0.93
CA GLY A 49 -5.48 21.17 0.74
C GLY A 49 -5.18 19.83 1.43
N ALA A 50 -6.20 19.12 1.93
CA ALA A 50 -6.02 17.79 2.49
C ALA A 50 -5.95 16.72 1.38
N ASN A 51 -5.22 15.65 1.64
CA ASN A 51 -5.28 14.44 0.82
C ASN A 51 -6.23 13.44 1.48
N VAL A 52 -7.18 12.91 0.70
CA VAL A 52 -8.18 11.96 1.19
C VAL A 52 -8.07 10.65 0.43
N VAL A 53 -7.84 9.55 1.15
CA VAL A 53 -7.65 8.22 0.57
C VAL A 53 -8.69 7.26 1.12
N GLN A 54 -9.44 6.60 0.23
CA GLN A 54 -10.30 5.49 0.61
C GLN A 54 -9.46 4.24 0.84
N GLY A 55 -9.37 3.80 2.09
CA GLY A 55 -8.87 2.48 2.45
C GLY A 55 -9.97 1.42 2.37
N GLY A 56 -9.67 0.21 2.87
CA GLY A 56 -10.65 -0.89 2.86
C GLY A 56 -11.89 -0.60 3.71
N ARG A 57 -11.70 -0.31 5.00
CA ARG A 57 -12.82 -0.07 5.96
C ARG A 57 -13.02 1.40 6.32
N PHE A 58 -11.97 2.21 6.20
CA PHE A 58 -11.94 3.60 6.64
C PHE A 58 -11.43 4.49 5.52
N MET A 59 -11.92 5.72 5.49
CA MET A 59 -11.29 6.79 4.74
C MET A 59 -10.17 7.39 5.60
N HIS A 60 -9.11 7.89 4.98
CA HIS A 60 -7.98 8.51 5.68
C HIS A 60 -7.78 9.91 5.16
N ILE A 61 -7.73 10.88 6.07
CA ILE A 61 -7.35 12.27 5.77
C ILE A 61 -5.90 12.44 6.21
N GLY A 62 -5.06 13.00 5.36
CA GLY A 62 -3.67 13.32 5.71
C GLY A 62 -3.16 14.52 4.93
N GLY A 63 -1.88 14.82 5.14
CA GLY A 63 -1.15 15.77 4.30
C GLY A 63 -0.86 15.20 2.91
N TYR A 64 -0.10 15.96 2.12
CA TYR A 64 0.34 15.55 0.78
C TYR A 64 1.45 14.49 0.86
N CYS A 65 1.11 13.30 1.32
CA CYS A 65 1.99 12.15 1.40
C CYS A 65 1.26 10.90 0.91
N ASP A 66 1.95 10.09 0.12
CA ASP A 66 1.47 8.78 -0.31
C ASP A 66 2.57 7.72 -0.17
N LYS A 67 2.17 6.45 -0.28
CA LYS A 67 3.08 5.32 -0.12
C LYS A 67 4.17 5.25 -1.20
N GLY A 68 3.93 5.82 -2.38
CA GLY A 68 4.92 5.89 -3.47
C GLY A 68 6.04 6.88 -3.14
N GLN A 69 5.70 8.08 -2.68
CA GLN A 69 6.69 9.06 -2.21
C GLN A 69 7.56 8.50 -1.07
N ALA A 70 6.93 7.82 -0.10
CA ALA A 70 7.64 7.17 0.99
C ALA A 70 8.58 6.05 0.50
N LEU A 71 8.14 5.25 -0.48
CA LEU A 71 8.96 4.20 -1.09
C LEU A 71 10.18 4.77 -1.80
N ILE A 72 10.00 5.82 -2.61
CA ILE A 72 11.09 6.47 -3.36
C ILE A 72 12.13 7.00 -2.39
N TRP A 73 11.70 7.81 -1.41
CA TRP A 73 12.58 8.38 -0.40
C TRP A 73 13.37 7.29 0.34
N LEU A 74 12.69 6.25 0.83
CA LEU A 74 13.36 5.17 1.57
C LEU A 74 14.37 4.43 0.69
N THR A 75 14.03 4.20 -0.58
CA THR A 75 14.93 3.53 -1.52
C THR A 75 16.21 4.33 -1.75
N GLU A 76 16.10 5.65 -1.89
CA GLU A 76 17.26 6.54 -2.00
C GLU A 76 18.14 6.48 -0.75
N GLN A 77 17.54 6.52 0.45
CA GLN A 77 18.28 6.39 1.71
C GLN A 77 19.06 5.07 1.79
N TYR A 78 18.48 3.95 1.32
CA TYR A 78 19.19 2.67 1.26
C TYR A 78 20.32 2.68 0.23
N ARG A 79 20.08 3.23 -0.97
CA ARG A 79 21.10 3.31 -2.02
C ARG A 79 22.31 4.12 -1.57
N GLU A 80 22.07 5.24 -0.90
CA GLU A 80 23.11 6.11 -0.32
C GLU A 80 23.86 5.41 0.82
N ASN A 81 23.14 4.91 1.82
CA ASN A 81 23.76 4.31 3.02
C ASN A 81 24.58 3.05 2.71
N PHE A 82 24.19 2.26 1.71
CA PHE A 82 24.93 1.07 1.29
C PHE A 82 25.86 1.31 0.09
N ASN A 83 25.92 2.56 -0.41
CA ASN A 83 26.65 2.94 -1.62
C ASN A 83 26.38 1.98 -2.80
N ASN A 84 25.12 1.55 -2.94
CA ASN A 84 24.69 0.53 -3.87
C ASN A 84 23.49 1.03 -4.70
N PRO A 85 23.72 1.59 -5.90
CA PRO A 85 22.64 2.07 -6.75
C PRO A 85 21.77 0.94 -7.33
N ALA A 86 22.21 -0.32 -7.24
CA ALA A 86 21.51 -1.47 -7.79
C ALA A 86 20.42 -2.05 -6.84
N ILE A 87 20.12 -1.40 -5.71
CA ILE A 87 19.01 -1.80 -4.86
C ILE A 87 17.69 -1.67 -5.64
N LEU A 88 16.96 -2.78 -5.69
CA LEU A 88 15.66 -2.91 -6.34
C LEU A 88 14.55 -3.02 -5.31
N THR A 89 13.38 -2.51 -5.69
CA THR A 89 12.16 -2.54 -4.88
C THR A 89 11.12 -3.48 -5.46
N ILE A 90 10.48 -4.24 -4.57
CA ILE A 90 9.31 -5.06 -4.91
C ILE A 90 8.17 -4.58 -4.03
N ALA A 91 7.15 -3.98 -4.65
CA ALA A 91 5.93 -3.57 -3.96
C ALA A 91 4.85 -4.63 -4.16
N LEU A 92 4.17 -5.00 -3.07
CA LEU A 92 3.03 -5.90 -3.08
C LEU A 92 1.84 -5.20 -2.41
N GLY A 93 0.70 -5.17 -3.09
CA GLY A 93 -0.49 -4.49 -2.61
C GLY A 93 -1.76 -5.08 -3.22
N ASP A 94 -2.86 -5.00 -2.50
CA ASP A 94 -4.14 -5.58 -2.92
C ASP A 94 -5.17 -4.50 -3.28
N GLY A 95 -5.05 -3.29 -2.74
CA GLY A 95 -6.06 -2.24 -2.85
C GLY A 95 -5.64 -1.00 -3.67
N GLN A 96 -6.62 -0.14 -3.96
CA GLN A 96 -6.40 1.12 -4.69
C GLN A 96 -5.48 2.09 -3.96
N ASN A 97 -5.45 2.06 -2.63
CA ASN A 97 -4.55 2.85 -1.79
C ASN A 97 -3.07 2.41 -1.91
N ASP A 98 -2.80 1.26 -2.53
CA ASP A 98 -1.44 0.78 -2.82
C ASP A 98 -0.95 1.19 -4.20
N SER A 99 -1.83 1.70 -5.09
CA SER A 99 -1.44 2.12 -6.44
C SER A 99 -0.21 3.04 -6.47
N PRO A 100 -0.10 4.09 -5.63
CA PRO A 100 1.09 4.94 -5.65
C PRO A 100 2.41 4.18 -5.38
N MET A 101 2.41 3.23 -4.44
CA MET A 101 3.56 2.39 -4.12
C MET A 101 3.87 1.41 -5.26
N LEU A 102 2.83 0.80 -5.84
CA LEU A 102 2.95 -0.14 -6.94
C LEU A 102 3.46 0.55 -8.23
N GLU A 103 3.07 1.78 -8.49
CA GLU A 103 3.59 2.58 -9.61
C GLU A 103 5.07 2.91 -9.41
N ALA A 104 5.46 3.30 -8.20
CA ALA A 104 6.81 3.76 -7.89
C ALA A 104 7.87 2.65 -7.82
N ALA A 105 7.50 1.40 -7.54
CA ALA A 105 8.45 0.31 -7.36
C ALA A 105 9.13 -0.15 -8.66
N ASP A 106 10.25 -0.88 -8.57
CA ASP A 106 10.85 -1.51 -9.75
C ASP A 106 10.00 -2.68 -10.25
N ILE A 107 9.46 -3.47 -9.32
CA ILE A 107 8.59 -4.62 -9.57
C ILE A 107 7.29 -4.45 -8.77
N ALA A 108 6.16 -4.56 -9.45
CA ALA A 108 4.84 -4.45 -8.84
C ALA A 108 4.12 -5.80 -8.82
N VAL A 109 3.56 -6.16 -7.68
CA VAL A 109 2.70 -7.34 -7.52
C VAL A 109 1.35 -6.90 -6.98
N GLN A 110 0.32 -7.12 -7.77
CA GLN A 110 -1.06 -6.94 -7.34
C GLN A 110 -1.55 -8.24 -6.72
N ILE A 111 -1.84 -8.22 -5.42
CA ILE A 111 -2.37 -9.38 -4.69
C ILE A 111 -3.88 -9.43 -4.88
N ARG A 112 -4.41 -10.60 -5.13
CA ARG A 112 -5.85 -10.81 -5.27
C ARG A 112 -6.53 -10.52 -3.93
N SER A 113 -7.58 -9.70 -3.98
CA SER A 113 -8.43 -9.38 -2.83
C SER A 113 -9.79 -10.07 -2.96
N PRO A 114 -10.37 -10.59 -1.86
CA PRO A 114 -11.71 -11.18 -1.88
C PRO A 114 -12.83 -10.15 -2.00
N VAL A 115 -12.53 -8.86 -1.79
CA VAL A 115 -13.54 -7.79 -1.65
C VAL A 115 -13.48 -6.73 -2.75
N HIS A 116 -12.37 -6.60 -3.47
CA HIS A 116 -12.26 -5.68 -4.60
C HIS A 116 -11.41 -6.25 -5.74
N ASN A 117 -11.60 -5.68 -6.92
CA ASN A 117 -10.76 -5.96 -8.08
C ASN A 117 -9.33 -5.47 -7.85
N PHE A 118 -8.40 -5.95 -8.68
CA PHE A 118 -7.03 -5.44 -8.70
C PHE A 118 -7.02 -3.93 -8.93
N PRO A 119 -6.11 -3.18 -8.26
CA PRO A 119 -5.98 -1.75 -8.48
C PRO A 119 -5.70 -1.45 -9.96
N LYS A 120 -6.19 -0.31 -10.45
CA LYS A 120 -5.80 0.15 -11.79
C LYS A 120 -4.40 0.74 -11.70
N LEU A 121 -3.52 0.28 -12.59
CA LEU A 121 -2.16 0.78 -12.75
C LEU A 121 -1.98 1.29 -14.19
N TYR A 122 -1.26 2.38 -14.34
CA TYR A 122 -0.81 2.95 -15.62
C TYR A 122 0.37 2.17 -16.18
N ARG A 123 1.26 1.65 -15.32
CA ARG A 123 2.35 0.77 -15.74
C ARG A 123 1.84 -0.60 -16.21
N GLN A 124 2.57 -1.17 -17.17
CA GLN A 124 2.38 -2.56 -17.62
C GLN A 124 3.65 -3.42 -17.47
N PHE A 125 4.83 -2.79 -17.44
CA PHE A 125 6.10 -3.50 -17.32
C PHE A 125 6.33 -4.00 -15.88
N LYS A 126 6.96 -5.18 -15.75
CA LYS A 126 7.33 -5.82 -14.47
C LYS A 126 6.18 -5.84 -13.45
N THR A 127 4.95 -6.03 -13.94
CA THR A 127 3.74 -6.07 -13.12
C THR A 127 3.17 -7.49 -13.16
N THR A 128 2.87 -8.06 -11.99
CA THR A 128 2.32 -9.42 -11.85
C THR A 128 1.04 -9.38 -11.01
N ARG A 129 0.08 -10.24 -11.34
CA ARG A 129 -1.14 -10.46 -10.55
C ARG A 129 -1.12 -11.84 -9.92
N THR A 130 -1.43 -11.95 -8.64
CA THR A 130 -1.49 -13.26 -7.95
C THR A 130 -2.77 -13.98 -8.30
N GLN A 131 -2.74 -15.32 -8.23
CA GLN A 131 -3.96 -16.12 -8.31
C GLN A 131 -4.58 -16.30 -6.92
N ASP A 132 -3.75 -16.53 -5.91
CA ASP A 132 -4.20 -16.70 -4.53
C ASP A 132 -4.37 -15.36 -3.80
N TYR A 133 -5.16 -15.39 -2.73
CA TYR A 133 -5.48 -14.23 -1.89
C TYR A 133 -4.43 -14.00 -0.80
N GLY A 134 -4.29 -12.74 -0.38
CA GLY A 134 -3.60 -12.36 0.85
C GLY A 134 -2.20 -12.97 1.01
N PRO A 135 -1.88 -13.57 2.18
CA PRO A 135 -0.55 -14.10 2.46
C PRO A 135 -0.08 -15.21 1.50
N GLN A 136 -1.00 -16.06 1.01
CA GLN A 136 -0.67 -17.12 0.07
C GLN A 136 -0.24 -16.54 -1.29
N GLY A 137 -1.02 -15.58 -1.80
CA GLY A 137 -0.68 -14.87 -3.03
C GLY A 137 0.66 -14.12 -2.91
N TRP A 138 0.87 -13.46 -1.77
CA TRP A 138 2.13 -12.78 -1.45
C TRP A 138 3.33 -13.74 -1.52
N ALA A 139 3.24 -14.90 -0.86
CA ALA A 139 4.33 -15.87 -0.78
C ALA A 139 4.64 -16.49 -2.15
N GLN A 140 3.61 -16.89 -2.89
CA GLN A 140 3.74 -17.44 -4.23
C GLN A 140 4.46 -16.46 -5.19
N ALA A 141 4.06 -15.18 -5.15
CA ALA A 141 4.64 -14.17 -6.02
C ALA A 141 6.13 -13.96 -5.74
N LEU A 142 6.50 -13.84 -4.46
CA LEU A 142 7.90 -13.66 -4.09
C LEU A 142 8.76 -14.88 -4.40
N GLN A 143 8.27 -16.10 -4.13
CA GLN A 143 8.99 -17.32 -4.51
C GLN A 143 9.28 -17.34 -6.02
N THR A 144 8.29 -16.98 -6.83
CA THR A 144 8.44 -16.94 -8.29
C THR A 144 9.46 -15.88 -8.73
N LEU A 145 9.38 -14.67 -8.17
CA LEU A 145 10.28 -13.57 -8.53
C LEU A 145 11.72 -13.86 -8.12
N LEU A 146 11.94 -14.33 -6.90
CA LEU A 146 13.27 -14.65 -6.39
C LEU A 146 13.89 -15.85 -7.11
N ALA A 147 13.10 -16.88 -7.43
CA ALA A 147 13.58 -18.00 -8.24
C ALA A 147 14.03 -17.57 -9.64
N LYS A 148 13.25 -16.71 -10.33
CA LYS A 148 13.64 -16.15 -11.63
C LYS A 148 14.94 -15.34 -11.54
N GLN A 149 15.12 -14.56 -10.48
CA GLN A 149 16.35 -13.78 -10.29
C GLN A 149 17.58 -14.70 -10.15
N LEU A 150 17.49 -15.75 -9.34
CA LEU A 150 18.58 -16.72 -9.16
C LEU A 150 18.95 -17.42 -10.49
N LEU A 151 17.95 -17.77 -11.30
CA LEU A 151 18.15 -18.41 -12.61
C LEU A 151 18.78 -17.45 -13.65
N SER A 152 18.38 -16.18 -13.65
CA SER A 152 18.97 -15.17 -14.54
C SER A 152 20.43 -14.86 -14.18
N SER A 153 20.76 -14.87 -12.88
CA SER A 153 22.12 -14.61 -12.37
C SER A 153 23.10 -15.73 -12.69
N SER A 154 22.63 -16.98 -12.76
CA SER A 154 23.45 -18.17 -13.06
C SER A 154 23.76 -18.36 -14.55
N THR A 155 23.11 -17.59 -15.42
CA THR A 155 23.37 -17.63 -16.88
C THR A 155 24.52 -16.69 -17.29
N ILE A 156 24.89 -15.73 -16.45
CA ILE A 156 25.92 -14.72 -16.74
C ILE A 156 27.33 -15.22 -16.39
N THR A 157 27.48 -16.26 -15.54
CA THR A 157 28.79 -16.78 -15.09
C THR A 157 29.45 -17.79 -16.03
N LYS A 158 29.04 -17.87 -17.30
CA LYS A 158 29.72 -18.66 -18.33
C LYS A 158 30.30 -17.75 -19.42
N ARG A 159 31.36 -17.01 -19.11
CA ARG A 159 32.36 -16.53 -20.06
C ARG A 159 33.72 -16.48 -19.42
#